data_AF-A0A3D3UEK5-F1
#
_entry.id   AF-A0A3D3UEK5-F1
#
_cell.length_a   1.000
_cell.length_b   1.000
_cell.length_c   1.000
_cell.angle_alpha   90.00
_cell.angle_beta   90.00
_cell.angle_gamma   90.00
#
_symmetry.space_group_name_H-M   'P 1'
#
loop_
_entity.id
_entity.type
_entity.pdbx_description
1 polymer ?
#
loop_
_entity_poly.entity_id
_entity_poly.type
_entity_poly.pdbx_seq_one_letter_code
_entity_poly.pdbx_strand_id
1 'polypeptide(L)'
;VRQPGGELVLIAGRQNAYGPTRWAAAEGQTYLMRAEKAAQCDRLACIAHMRGGHTVAYIKDSRALVDDCRLADIIISQTPVRHCPSAAVIVDYFDLWRSGGHALYIGKDGAIAQRTVAAERGERPWSNSPSSGYRK
;
A
#
# COMPACT_ATOMS: atom_id res chain seq x y z
N VAL A 1 1.64 6.47 5.33
CA VAL A 1 0.95 5.99 6.56
C VAL A 1 0.56 7.20 7.39
N ARG A 2 -0.51 7.13 8.19
CA ARG A 2 -0.96 8.28 9.00
C ARG A 2 -0.35 8.23 10.39
N GLN A 3 0.25 9.33 10.84
CA GLN A 3 0.83 9.45 12.18
C GLN A 3 -0.23 9.73 13.25
N PRO A 4 0.09 9.56 14.55
CA PRO A 4 -0.84 9.88 15.64
C PRO A 4 -1.37 11.32 15.61
N GLY A 5 -0.58 12.28 15.13
CA GLY A 5 -0.98 13.69 14.95
C GLY A 5 -1.92 13.94 13.77
N GLY A 6 -2.31 12.91 13.02
CA GLY A 6 -3.24 13.00 11.90
C GLY A 6 -2.57 13.23 10.54
N GLU A 7 -1.31 13.66 10.51
CA GLU A 7 -0.56 13.90 9.26
C GLU A 7 -0.29 12.59 8.49
N LEU A 8 -0.40 12.64 7.16
CA LEU A 8 0.04 11.58 6.28
C LEU A 8 1.54 11.73 6.00
N VAL A 9 2.32 10.67 6.22
CA VAL A 9 3.77 10.64 5.99
C VAL A 9 4.18 9.58 4.99
N LEU A 10 5.33 9.82 4.36
CA LEU A 10 5.94 8.96 3.36
C LEU A 10 6.92 7.97 4.01
N ILE A 11 6.75 6.68 3.72
CA ILE A 11 7.67 5.62 4.15
C ILE A 11 8.78 5.39 3.11
N ALA A 12 8.41 5.31 1.83
CA ALA A 12 9.33 4.99 0.74
C ALA A 12 9.00 5.81 -0.52
N GLY A 13 9.97 5.93 -1.43
CA GLY A 13 9.83 6.68 -2.69
C GLY A 13 10.25 8.16 -2.57
N ARG A 14 10.22 8.87 -3.70
CA ARG A 14 10.62 10.29 -3.78
C ARG A 14 9.43 11.18 -3.44
N GLN A 15 9.63 12.23 -2.65
CA GLN A 15 8.56 13.14 -2.23
C GLN A 15 7.90 13.88 -3.41
N ASN A 16 8.67 14.17 -4.46
CA ASN A 16 8.20 14.86 -5.67
C ASN A 16 7.64 13.90 -6.75
N ALA A 17 7.46 12.62 -6.44
CA ALA A 17 6.82 11.69 -7.36
C ALA A 17 5.30 11.95 -7.40
N TYR A 18 4.67 11.64 -8.54
CA TYR A 18 3.25 11.88 -8.76
C TYR A 18 2.36 11.37 -7.63
N GLY A 19 2.53 10.11 -7.19
CA GLY A 19 1.73 9.51 -6.12
C GLY A 19 1.78 10.31 -4.81
N PRO A 20 2.96 10.48 -4.18
CA PRO A 20 3.13 11.31 -2.99
C PRO A 20 2.58 12.74 -3.14
N THR A 21 2.79 13.40 -4.28
CA THR A 21 2.26 14.75 -4.52
C THR A 21 0.72 14.77 -4.55
N ARG A 22 0.08 13.78 -5.19
CA ARG A 22 -1.39 13.67 -5.21
C ARG A 22 -1.98 13.38 -3.82
N TRP A 23 -1.29 12.54 -3.04
CA TRP A 23 -1.68 12.27 -1.66
C TRP A 23 -1.51 13.47 -0.74
N ALA A 24 -0.40 14.22 -0.86
CA ALA A 24 -0.21 15.44 -0.11
C ALA A 24 -1.33 16.45 -0.40
N ALA A 25 -1.63 16.69 -1.68
CA ALA A 25 -2.71 17.59 -2.08
C ALA A 25 -4.09 17.16 -1.55
N ALA A 26 -4.39 15.86 -1.55
CA ALA A 26 -5.64 15.33 -1.00
C ALA A 26 -5.78 15.54 0.52
N GLU A 27 -4.65 15.60 1.23
CA GLU A 27 -4.59 15.84 2.68
C GLU A 27 -4.40 17.33 3.04
N GLY A 28 -4.41 18.23 2.05
CA GLY A 28 -4.11 19.65 2.27
C GLY A 28 -2.66 19.92 2.70
N GLN A 29 -1.76 18.97 2.46
CA GLN A 29 -0.33 19.08 2.74
C GLN A 29 0.44 19.53 1.48
N THR A 30 1.46 20.37 1.65
CA THR A 30 2.34 20.77 0.53
C THR A 30 3.19 19.60 0.02
N TYR A 31 3.65 18.75 0.93
CA TYR A 31 4.39 17.53 0.64
C TYR A 31 4.22 16.52 1.77
N LEU A 32 4.47 15.24 1.50
CA LEU A 32 4.51 14.20 2.54
C LEU A 32 5.92 14.16 3.15
N MET A 33 6.05 14.47 4.43
CA MET A 33 7.32 14.31 5.15
C MET A 33 7.75 12.85 5.14
N ARG A 34 9.05 12.60 4.93
CA ARG A 34 9.59 11.25 5.15
C ARG A 34 9.71 11.03 6.66
N ALA A 35 9.07 9.98 7.15
CA ALA A 35 9.06 9.65 8.57
C ALA A 35 9.87 8.38 8.84
N GLU A 36 11.16 8.53 9.12
CA GLU A 36 12.08 7.40 9.38
C GLU A 36 11.65 6.54 10.57
N LYS A 37 10.98 7.14 11.56
CA LYS A 37 10.46 6.40 12.72
C LYS A 37 9.13 5.69 12.48
N ALA A 38 8.47 5.95 11.35
CA ALA A 38 7.16 5.36 11.04
C ALA A 38 7.27 3.96 10.42
N ALA A 39 8.47 3.56 9.95
CA ALA A 39 8.75 2.22 9.49
C ALA A 39 10.26 1.93 9.59
N GLN A 40 10.61 0.68 9.86
CA GLN A 40 11.97 0.20 9.77
C GLN A 40 12.24 -0.22 8.33
N CYS A 41 13.17 0.43 7.65
CA CYS A 41 13.43 0.22 6.23
C CYS A 41 14.86 -0.25 6.01
N ASP A 42 15.00 -1.24 5.12
CA ASP A 42 16.28 -1.61 4.52
C ASP A 42 16.20 -1.50 2.98
N ARG A 43 17.15 -2.13 2.29
CA ARG A 43 17.19 -2.13 0.81
C ARG A 43 16.08 -2.98 0.19
N LEU A 44 15.60 -4.02 0.87
CA LEU A 44 14.66 -5.01 0.34
C LEU A 44 13.21 -4.66 0.68
N ALA A 45 12.95 -4.09 1.85
CA ALA A 45 11.61 -3.82 2.34
C ALA A 45 11.53 -2.65 3.35
N CYS A 46 10.33 -2.39 3.82
CA CYS A 46 10.04 -1.58 5.00
C CYS A 46 8.93 -2.23 5.82
N ILE A 47 9.09 -2.30 7.14
CA ILE A 47 8.09 -2.82 8.07
C ILE A 47 7.54 -1.69 8.92
N ALA A 48 6.22 -1.56 8.97
CA ALA A 48 5.52 -0.54 9.73
C ALA A 48 4.44 -1.16 10.61
N HIS A 49 4.43 -0.79 11.89
CA HIS A 49 3.39 -1.22 12.82
C HIS A 49 2.28 -0.17 12.89
N MET A 50 1.04 -0.63 12.70
CA MET A 50 -0.15 0.19 12.67
C MET A 50 -0.98 0.03 13.95
N ARG A 51 -1.96 0.91 14.12
CA ARG A 51 -2.94 0.79 15.21
C ARG A 51 -3.71 -0.52 15.06
N GLY A 52 -4.11 -1.10 16.19
CA GLY A 52 -4.81 -2.39 16.21
C GLY A 52 -3.91 -3.62 16.10
N GLY A 53 -2.58 -3.45 16.17
CA GLY A 53 -1.62 -4.55 16.15
C GLY A 53 -1.18 -5.00 14.75
N HIS A 54 -1.75 -4.41 13.70
CA HIS A 54 -1.44 -4.76 12.31
C HIS A 54 0.00 -4.41 11.92
N THR A 55 0.66 -5.34 11.25
CA THR A 55 1.98 -5.16 10.65
C THR A 55 1.86 -5.07 9.14
N VAL A 56 2.43 -3.99 8.58
CA VAL A 56 2.46 -3.72 7.13
C VAL A 56 3.88 -3.91 6.64
N ALA A 57 4.07 -4.80 5.66
CA ALA A 57 5.33 -4.91 4.92
C ALA A 57 5.20 -4.28 3.54
N TYR A 58 6.10 -3.34 3.25
CA TYR A 58 6.28 -2.76 1.93
C TYR A 58 7.50 -3.38 1.25
N ILE A 59 7.25 -4.29 0.31
CA ILE A 59 8.26 -5.09 -0.37
C ILE A 59 8.74 -4.36 -1.61
N LYS A 60 10.04 -4.08 -1.66
CA LYS A 60 10.72 -3.47 -2.82
C LYS A 60 11.34 -4.54 -3.71
N ASP A 61 11.82 -5.62 -3.09
CA ASP A 61 12.51 -6.73 -3.75
C ASP A 61 11.92 -8.08 -3.30
N SER A 62 11.69 -8.98 -4.26
CA SER A 62 11.08 -10.30 -4.01
C SER A 62 11.82 -11.16 -2.98
N ARG A 63 13.12 -10.89 -2.72
CA ARG A 63 13.91 -11.60 -1.71
C ARG A 63 13.38 -11.43 -0.28
N ALA A 64 12.71 -10.31 0.02
CA ALA A 64 12.13 -10.09 1.35
C ALA A 64 10.79 -10.81 1.57
N LEU A 65 10.12 -11.29 0.50
CA LEU A 65 8.75 -11.80 0.59
C LEU A 65 8.61 -12.96 1.56
N VAL A 66 9.55 -13.92 1.56
CA VAL A 66 9.41 -15.15 2.35
C VAL A 66 9.43 -14.85 3.85
N ASP A 67 10.30 -13.96 4.29
CA ASP A 67 10.46 -13.64 5.70
C ASP A 67 9.39 -12.66 6.17
N ASP A 68 9.16 -11.59 5.42
CA ASP A 68 8.17 -10.57 5.76
C ASP A 68 6.74 -11.11 5.72
N CYS A 69 6.47 -12.07 4.82
CA CYS A 69 5.16 -12.72 4.77
C CYS A 69 4.79 -13.31 6.13
N ARG A 70 5.70 -13.98 6.83
CA ARG A 70 5.42 -14.63 8.11
C ARG A 70 5.00 -13.67 9.22
N LEU A 71 5.30 -12.38 9.07
CA LEU A 71 5.16 -11.36 10.11
C LEU A 71 4.08 -10.33 9.81
N ALA A 72 3.71 -10.16 8.54
CA ALA A 72 2.86 -9.06 8.10
C ALA A 72 1.42 -9.50 7.83
N ASP A 73 0.48 -8.73 8.40
CA ASP A 73 -0.96 -8.85 8.12
C ASP A 73 -1.33 -8.23 6.77
N ILE A 74 -0.52 -7.24 6.32
CA ILE A 74 -0.72 -6.52 5.06
C ILE A 74 0.59 -6.50 4.27
N ILE A 75 0.55 -7.05 3.05
CA ILE A 75 1.66 -6.99 2.09
C ILE A 75 1.34 -5.95 1.02
N ILE A 76 2.24 -4.99 0.82
CA ILE A 76 2.24 -4.08 -0.33
C ILE A 76 3.54 -4.33 -1.09
N SER A 77 3.49 -4.80 -2.33
CA SER A 77 4.68 -5.27 -3.05
C SER A 77 4.86 -4.62 -4.41
N GLN A 78 6.08 -4.18 -4.69
CA GLN A 78 6.51 -3.73 -6.02
C GLN A 78 6.79 -4.90 -6.97
N THR A 79 6.83 -6.13 -6.45
CA THR A 79 7.05 -7.37 -7.21
C THR A 79 5.83 -8.28 -7.10
N PRO A 80 5.57 -9.17 -8.07
CA PRO A 80 4.46 -10.11 -7.98
C PRO A 80 4.52 -10.99 -6.74
N VAL A 81 3.39 -11.16 -6.06
CA VAL A 81 3.29 -12.03 -4.88
C VAL A 81 2.53 -13.29 -5.27
N ARG A 82 3.23 -14.41 -5.36
CA ARG A 82 2.60 -15.71 -5.70
C ARG A 82 1.78 -16.27 -4.55
N HIS A 83 2.33 -16.20 -3.34
CA HIS A 83 1.72 -16.80 -2.16
C HIS A 83 2.22 -16.10 -0.89
N CYS A 84 1.28 -15.67 -0.04
CA CYS A 84 1.56 -15.27 1.32
C CYS A 84 0.33 -15.52 2.20
N PRO A 85 0.26 -16.66 2.92
CA PRO A 85 -0.98 -17.10 3.56
C PRO A 85 -1.29 -16.37 4.88
N SER A 86 -0.28 -15.77 5.51
CA SER A 86 -0.41 -15.00 6.75
C SER A 86 -0.98 -13.60 6.52
N ALA A 87 -0.86 -13.07 5.30
CA ALA A 87 -1.38 -11.74 4.99
C ALA A 87 -2.88 -11.79 4.73
N ALA A 88 -3.64 -10.99 5.48
CA ALA A 88 -5.07 -10.78 5.24
C ALA A 88 -5.31 -9.95 3.97
N VAL A 89 -4.38 -9.05 3.63
CA VAL A 89 -4.44 -8.20 2.44
C VAL A 89 -3.12 -8.22 1.71
N ILE A 90 -3.16 -8.48 0.40
CA ILE A 90 -2.02 -8.38 -0.49
C ILE A 90 -2.38 -7.38 -1.58
N VAL A 91 -1.51 -6.39 -1.79
CA VAL A 91 -1.54 -5.44 -2.90
C VAL A 91 -0.20 -5.54 -3.61
N ASP A 92 -0.16 -6.23 -4.75
CA ASP A 92 1.08 -6.43 -5.49
C ASP A 92 1.19 -5.57 -6.77
N TYR A 93 2.24 -5.84 -7.53
CA TYR A 93 2.50 -5.18 -8.81
C TYR A 93 1.30 -5.23 -9.78
N PHE A 94 0.64 -6.38 -9.89
CA PHE A 94 -0.50 -6.55 -10.79
C PHE A 94 -1.77 -5.90 -10.24
N ASP A 95 -1.93 -5.84 -8.92
CA ASP A 95 -3.05 -5.09 -8.31
C ASP A 95 -2.94 -3.60 -8.61
N LEU A 96 -1.75 -3.02 -8.49
CA LEU A 96 -1.51 -1.62 -8.86
C LEU A 96 -1.76 -1.37 -10.35
N TRP A 97 -1.32 -2.27 -11.23
CA TRP A 97 -1.55 -2.15 -12.67
C TRP A 97 -3.05 -2.22 -13.04
N ARG A 98 -3.82 -3.12 -12.42
CA ARG A 98 -5.25 -3.30 -12.71
C ARG A 98 -6.14 -2.26 -12.06
N SER A 99 -5.88 -1.94 -10.80
CA SER A 99 -6.79 -1.19 -9.95
C SER A 99 -6.31 0.23 -9.61
N GLY A 100 -5.09 0.58 -10.02
CA GLY A 100 -4.52 1.92 -9.85
C GLY A 100 -4.09 2.20 -8.42
N GLY A 101 -4.21 3.45 -7.97
CA GLY A 101 -3.88 3.86 -6.60
C GLY A 101 -4.77 3.15 -5.56
N HIS A 102 -4.19 2.78 -4.43
CA HIS A 102 -4.88 2.09 -3.33
C HIS A 102 -4.83 2.92 -2.05
N ALA A 103 -5.91 2.87 -1.29
CA ALA A 103 -6.01 3.42 0.05
C ALA A 103 -6.50 2.32 0.98
N LEU A 104 -5.71 2.01 2.02
CA LEU A 104 -6.07 1.06 3.05
C LEU A 104 -6.40 1.81 4.34
N TYR A 105 -7.54 1.49 4.93
CA TYR A 105 -8.04 2.06 6.18
C TYR A 105 -8.17 0.95 7.21
N ILE A 106 -7.60 1.16 8.38
CA ILE A 106 -7.68 0.22 9.49
C ILE A 106 -8.67 0.78 10.51
N GLY A 107 -9.79 0.08 10.69
CA GLY A 107 -10.83 0.40 11.66
C GLY A 107 -10.37 0.20 13.10
N LYS A 108 -11.14 0.74 14.05
CA LYS A 108 -10.85 0.58 15.49
C LYS A 108 -11.00 -0.87 15.97
N ASP A 109 -11.85 -1.63 15.29
CA ASP A 109 -12.09 -3.05 15.44
C ASP A 109 -11.02 -3.93 14.74
N GLY A 110 -10.03 -3.30 14.09
CA GLY A 110 -9.01 -3.99 13.33
C GLY A 110 -9.45 -4.40 11.92
N ALA A 111 -10.68 -4.08 11.49
CA ALA A 111 -11.11 -4.37 10.13
C ALA A 111 -10.32 -3.55 9.12
N ILE A 112 -9.91 -4.17 8.01
CA ILE A 112 -9.18 -3.51 6.93
C ILE A 112 -10.16 -3.23 5.80
N ALA A 113 -10.35 -1.96 5.46
CA ALA A 113 -11.12 -1.53 4.30
C ALA A 113 -10.18 -1.01 3.20
N GLN A 114 -10.46 -1.39 1.96
CA GLN A 114 -9.68 -0.99 0.79
C GLN A 114 -10.52 -0.12 -0.14
N ARG A 115 -9.92 0.94 -0.67
CA ARG A 115 -10.43 1.70 -1.81
C ARG A 115 -9.41 1.74 -2.93
N THR A 116 -9.88 1.67 -4.17
CA THR A 116 -9.04 1.69 -5.36
C THR A 116 -9.58 2.69 -6.38
N VAL A 117 -8.67 3.26 -7.18
CA VAL A 117 -9.06 4.17 -8.27
C VAL A 117 -10.03 3.50 -9.25
N ALA A 118 -9.80 2.24 -9.59
CA ALA A 118 -10.69 1.52 -10.49
C ALA A 118 -12.12 1.41 -9.94
N ALA A 119 -12.27 1.10 -8.65
CA ALA A 119 -13.59 1.02 -8.02
C ALA A 119 -14.30 2.38 -7.95
N GLU A 120 -13.58 3.46 -7.63
CA GLU A 120 -14.18 4.79 -7.50
C GLU A 120 -14.50 5.44 -8.86
N ARG A 121 -13.69 5.21 -9.88
CA ARG A 121 -13.93 5.74 -11.24
C ARG A 121 -15.13 5.10 -11.93
N GLY A 122 -15.37 3.82 -11.64
CA GLY A 122 -16.32 2.96 -12.36
C GLY A 122 -15.80 2.46 -13.73
N GLU A 123 -16.67 1.72 -14.41
CA GLU A 123 -16.46 1.15 -15.75
C GLU A 123 -16.59 2.26 -16.81
N ARG A 124 -15.46 2.69 -17.38
CA ARG A 124 -15.44 3.67 -18.48
C ARG A 124 -14.89 3.04 -19.76
N PRO A 125 -15.38 3.41 -20.96
CA PRO A 125 -14.95 2.80 -22.22
C PRO A 125 -13.45 2.90 -22.53
N TRP A 126 -12.76 3.91 -21.97
CA TRP A 126 -11.33 4.13 -22.13
C TRP A 126 -10.50 3.63 -20.94
N SER A 127 -11.09 2.79 -20.09
CA SER A 127 -10.40 2.24 -18.93
C SER A 127 -10.21 0.74 -19.00
N ASN A 128 -9.08 0.27 -18.46
CA ASN A 128 -8.89 -1.16 -18.22
C ASN A 128 -9.93 -1.61 -17.19
N SER A 129 -10.93 -2.38 -17.61
CA SER A 129 -11.89 -3.00 -16.69
C SER A 129 -11.21 -4.15 -15.93
N PRO A 130 -11.43 -4.30 -14.61
CA PRO A 130 -10.90 -5.43 -13.83
C PRO A 130 -11.34 -6.80 -14.38
N SER A 131 -12.46 -6.84 -15.09
CA SER A 131 -13.03 -8.02 -15.77
C SER A 131 -12.33 -8.40 -17.07
N SER A 132 -11.47 -7.54 -17.64
CA SER A 132 -10.93 -7.70 -18.99
C SER A 132 -9.61 -8.49 -19.09
N GLY A 133 -9.00 -8.93 -17.97
CA GLY A 133 -7.69 -9.58 -18.05
C GLY A 133 -7.32 -10.52 -16.91
N TYR A 134 -7.16 -11.80 -17.28
CA TYR A 134 -6.60 -12.93 -16.51
C TYR A 134 -7.55 -13.67 -15.56
N ARG A 135 -8.03 -14.84 -16.02
CA ARG A 135 -8.54 -15.92 -15.17
C ARG A 135 -7.34 -16.49 -14.40
N LYS A 136 -7.45 -16.62 -13.08
CA LYS A 136 -6.49 -17.39 -12.27
C LYS A 136 -6.34 -18.81 -12.79
#